data_AF-A0A7Y5A2J4-F1
#
_entry.id   AF-A0A7Y5A2J4-F1
#
_cell.length_a   1.000
_cell.length_b   1.000
_cell.length_c   1.000
_cell.angle_alpha   90.00
_cell.angle_beta   90.00
_cell.angle_gamma   90.00
#
_symmetry.space_group_name_H-M   'P 1'
#
loop_
_entity.id
_entity.type
_entity.pdbx_description
1 polymer ?
#
loop_
_entity_poly.entity_id
_entity_poly.type
_entity_poly.pdbx_seq_one_letter_code
_entity_poly.pdbx_strand_id
1 'polypeptide(L)'
;MKSLLTFVVFFASIELFSQVILTDRHPDWRLIAENVIFNEPATIVNAKDFGAIGDGQTDDFDAITNAIASLNGKLGMIYLPSGNYLINSTLYIPDSTILQGNTSDSTTLTFDLNQQAIDCISVSKGQGSRFAPVDLIGPMGSNWFTMDDISGFTTNDYIELRETNGSWDVVPIDWAENSVGQITQVEAISGDTVFLKSPFRIGFEMELQPEVRKITPVVNAGVMCLKIKRADSPAEGAGSNIVFNYAAHCMVNGVESDTSVGSHISINMGANILISGCYIHHAFTYDGTGTRGYGVTLSQHSSECLVENNIFKHLRHAMMVKTGSNGNIFAYNFSIEPYRSETIHDFSGDISMHGHFAFANLFEGNIVQNIIIDHYWGPSGPFNTLFRNRAELYGIYMTSSNLLETNRQNFVGNEVTKPNYPYGQYVLTGTDHFEFGNNIDGTIIPAGTDNLSDSSYFLNNKPAYWKPNQPWPSVGIPNVLNTGSIPARDRYISGEQLTHCGPDSTSTNILTPVSVSPAIEIWPNPANDILNIRFNNHHGKEVRITLFSMTGILVWNEFYPVTDGMNHATISLPYIVMPGTYLLKIESETHSVFKKLCIVR
;
A
#
# COMPACT_ATOMS: atom_id res chain seq x y z
N MET A 1 -16.01 29.59 -65.69
CA MET A 1 -14.97 29.30 -64.68
C MET A 1 -15.64 28.53 -63.55
N LYS A 2 -15.37 27.23 -63.44
CA LYS A 2 -15.83 26.38 -62.33
C LYS A 2 -14.72 26.39 -61.27
N SER A 3 -15.02 26.83 -60.05
CA SER A 3 -14.09 26.81 -58.93
C SER A 3 -13.92 25.37 -58.43
N LEU A 4 -12.68 24.89 -58.43
CA LEU A 4 -12.31 23.59 -57.88
C LEU A 4 -12.05 23.79 -56.38
N LEU A 5 -12.91 23.21 -55.54
CA LEU A 5 -12.76 23.21 -54.09
C LEU A 5 -11.80 22.08 -53.71
N THR A 6 -10.56 22.40 -53.33
CA THR A 6 -9.57 21.42 -52.87
C THR A 6 -9.86 21.04 -51.42
N PHE A 7 -10.30 19.81 -51.19
CA PHE A 7 -10.46 19.25 -49.85
C PHE A 7 -9.09 18.74 -49.37
N VAL A 8 -8.51 19.40 -48.37
CA VAL A 8 -7.30 18.92 -47.68
C VAL A 8 -7.75 18.02 -46.55
N VAL A 9 -7.56 16.71 -46.73
CA VAL A 9 -7.76 15.71 -45.67
C VAL A 9 -6.52 15.72 -44.78
N PHE A 10 -6.64 16.25 -43.56
CA PHE A 10 -5.65 16.05 -42.52
C PHE A 10 -5.76 14.62 -41.99
N PHE A 11 -4.80 13.77 -42.31
CA PHE A 11 -4.58 12.54 -41.57
C PHE A 11 -3.96 12.90 -40.22
N ALA A 12 -4.79 13.05 -39.20
CA ALA A 12 -4.31 13.00 -37.82
C ALA A 12 -4.06 11.52 -37.48
N SER A 13 -2.80 11.11 -37.47
CA SER A 13 -2.38 9.85 -36.87
C SER A 13 -2.57 9.97 -35.36
N ILE A 14 -3.71 9.51 -34.86
CA ILE A 14 -3.90 9.27 -33.43
C ILE A 14 -3.10 7.99 -33.14
N GLU A 15 -1.92 8.12 -32.55
CA GLU A 15 -1.24 6.98 -31.95
C GLU A 15 -2.05 6.59 -30.71
N LEU A 16 -2.96 5.62 -30.87
CA LEU A 16 -3.57 4.91 -29.76
C LEU A 16 -2.49 4.00 -29.18
N PHE A 17 -1.89 4.39 -28.07
CA PHE A 17 -1.10 3.47 -27.25
C PHE A 17 -2.07 2.44 -26.64
N SER A 18 -2.27 1.33 -27.34
CA SER A 18 -2.92 0.17 -26.75
C SER A 18 -2.02 -0.40 -25.67
N GLN A 19 -2.58 -0.63 -24.48
CA GLN A 19 -1.94 -1.47 -23.48
C GLN A 19 -1.65 -2.86 -24.08
N VAL A 20 -0.63 -3.52 -23.56
CA VAL A 20 -0.23 -4.87 -24.00
C VAL A 20 -1.26 -5.91 -23.57
N ILE A 21 -1.73 -5.86 -22.32
CA ILE A 21 -2.83 -6.71 -21.87
C ILE A 21 -4.13 -6.19 -22.49
N LEU A 22 -4.96 -7.10 -22.98
CA LEU A 22 -6.28 -6.79 -23.52
C LEU A 22 -7.22 -6.29 -22.43
N THR A 23 -8.06 -5.30 -22.76
CA THR A 23 -8.96 -4.63 -21.81
C THR A 23 -10.01 -5.54 -21.16
N ASP A 24 -10.28 -6.71 -21.74
CA ASP A 24 -11.18 -7.74 -21.20
C ASP A 24 -10.47 -8.71 -20.25
N ARG A 25 -9.17 -8.51 -19.98
CA ARG A 25 -8.37 -9.35 -19.07
C ARG A 25 -7.88 -8.63 -17.83
N HIS A 26 -8.38 -7.42 -17.57
CA HIS A 26 -8.07 -6.68 -16.35
C HIS A 26 -9.13 -5.62 -16.03
N PRO A 27 -9.31 -5.27 -14.74
CA PRO A 27 -10.00 -4.03 -14.36
C PRO A 27 -9.10 -2.81 -14.60
N ASP A 28 -9.66 -1.61 -14.50
CA ASP A 28 -8.86 -0.38 -14.46
C ASP A 28 -8.31 -0.15 -13.05
N TRP A 29 -7.07 -0.58 -12.79
CA TRP A 29 -6.39 -0.37 -11.51
C TRP A 29 -6.03 1.10 -11.22
N ARG A 30 -6.13 2.00 -12.21
CA ARG A 30 -5.89 3.43 -11.98
C ARG A 30 -6.98 4.05 -11.11
N LEU A 31 -8.24 3.68 -11.38
CA LEU A 31 -9.38 4.08 -10.54
C LEU A 31 -9.19 3.63 -9.09
N ILE A 32 -8.61 2.45 -8.89
CA ILE A 32 -8.35 1.87 -7.57
C ILE A 32 -7.31 2.69 -6.81
N ALA A 33 -6.22 3.08 -7.46
CA ALA A 33 -5.17 3.91 -6.85
C ALA A 33 -5.69 5.30 -6.46
N GLU A 34 -6.58 5.89 -7.27
CA GLU A 34 -7.20 7.20 -6.99
C GLU A 34 -8.17 7.16 -5.79
N ASN A 35 -8.77 5.99 -5.50
CA ASN A 35 -9.72 5.82 -4.40
C ASN A 35 -9.04 5.66 -3.02
N VAL A 36 -7.72 5.48 -2.96
CA VAL A 36 -6.97 5.42 -1.70
C VAL A 36 -6.68 6.84 -1.21
N ILE A 37 -7.65 7.42 -0.50
CA ILE A 37 -7.58 8.79 0.04
C ILE A 37 -7.40 8.73 1.55
N PHE A 38 -6.50 9.55 2.08
CA PHE A 38 -6.32 9.74 3.51
C PHE A 38 -6.45 11.20 3.90
N ASN A 39 -7.17 11.44 5.00
CA ASN A 39 -7.35 12.78 5.56
C ASN A 39 -6.47 12.93 6.80
N GLU A 40 -5.51 13.84 6.73
CA GLU A 40 -4.68 14.19 7.87
C GLU A 40 -5.54 14.84 8.98
N PRO A 41 -5.57 14.27 10.20
CA PRO A 41 -6.38 14.78 11.28
C PRO A 41 -5.81 16.10 11.82
N ALA A 42 -6.68 17.10 11.99
CA ALA A 42 -6.28 18.37 12.63
C ALA A 42 -6.15 18.25 14.17
N THR A 43 -6.80 17.25 14.77
CA THR A 43 -6.79 17.02 16.22
C THR A 43 -5.76 15.95 16.57
N ILE A 44 -4.82 16.29 17.44
CA ILE A 44 -3.79 15.37 17.95
C ILE A 44 -3.93 15.31 19.48
N VAL A 45 -4.03 14.10 20.01
CA VAL A 45 -4.17 13.80 21.43
C VAL A 45 -2.97 12.98 21.87
N ASN A 46 -2.23 13.43 22.89
CA ASN A 46 -1.08 12.68 23.39
C ASN A 46 -1.54 11.63 24.41
N ALA A 47 -1.18 10.36 24.19
CA ALA A 47 -1.56 9.26 25.09
C ALA A 47 -1.04 9.47 26.53
N LYS A 48 0.07 10.21 26.71
CA LYS A 48 0.62 10.52 28.05
C LYS A 48 -0.28 11.44 28.86
N ASP A 49 -1.13 12.24 28.23
CA ASP A 49 -2.12 13.09 28.92
C ASP A 49 -3.22 12.24 29.59
N PHE A 50 -3.32 10.96 29.22
CA PHE A 50 -4.28 9.97 29.74
C PHE A 50 -3.61 8.94 30.64
N GLY A 51 -2.34 9.16 31.01
CA GLY A 51 -1.61 8.30 31.95
C GLY A 51 -0.73 7.24 31.30
N ALA A 52 -0.56 7.24 29.97
CA ALA A 52 0.34 6.28 29.32
C ALA A 52 1.80 6.56 29.74
N ILE A 53 2.52 5.52 30.17
CA ILE A 53 3.88 5.60 30.69
C ILE A 53 4.90 5.29 29.59
N GLY A 54 4.73 4.18 28.87
CA GLY A 54 5.66 3.73 27.84
C GLY A 54 7.00 3.20 28.38
N ASP A 55 6.98 2.48 29.51
CA ASP A 55 8.15 1.90 30.18
C ASP A 55 8.38 0.39 29.91
N GLY A 56 7.50 -0.24 29.15
CA GLY A 56 7.51 -1.66 28.81
C GLY A 56 7.10 -2.59 29.96
N GLN A 57 6.57 -2.06 31.05
CA GLN A 57 6.19 -2.79 32.26
C GLN A 57 4.76 -2.47 32.70
N THR A 58 4.37 -1.20 32.61
CA THR A 58 3.02 -0.75 32.92
C THR A 58 2.12 -1.01 31.72
N ASP A 59 0.98 -1.67 31.97
CA ASP A 59 -0.04 -1.86 30.94
C ASP A 59 -0.68 -0.50 30.59
N ASP A 60 -0.43 -0.03 29.37
CA ASP A 60 -0.86 1.25 28.85
C ASP A 60 -2.22 1.17 28.14
N PHE A 61 -2.86 -0.01 28.12
CA PHE A 61 -4.13 -0.25 27.42
C PHE A 61 -5.23 0.76 27.77
N ASP A 62 -5.48 0.98 29.06
CA ASP A 62 -6.54 1.89 29.52
C ASP A 62 -6.26 3.34 29.14
N ALA A 63 -4.99 3.78 29.24
CA ALA A 63 -4.60 5.13 28.89
C ALA A 63 -4.80 5.42 27.39
N ILE A 64 -4.39 4.48 26.53
CA ILE A 64 -4.57 4.60 25.08
C ILE A 64 -6.06 4.57 24.72
N THR A 65 -6.84 3.68 25.33
CA THR A 65 -8.29 3.58 25.10
C THR A 65 -9.04 4.85 25.54
N ASN A 66 -8.64 5.43 26.68
CA ASN A 66 -9.19 6.71 27.13
C ASN A 66 -8.81 7.87 26.20
N ALA A 67 -7.59 7.88 25.67
CA ALA A 67 -7.16 8.86 24.67
C ALA A 67 -8.01 8.76 23.39
N ILE A 68 -8.26 7.54 22.89
CA ILE A 68 -9.16 7.28 21.76
C ILE A 68 -10.57 7.81 22.06
N ALA A 69 -11.13 7.48 23.23
CA ALA A 69 -12.48 7.91 23.63
C ALA A 69 -12.60 9.45 23.68
N SER A 70 -11.52 10.17 24.00
CA SER A 70 -11.51 11.63 24.06
C SER A 70 -11.78 12.33 22.71
N LEU A 71 -11.56 11.63 21.58
CA LEU A 71 -11.89 12.13 20.25
C LEU A 71 -13.41 12.26 20.04
N ASN A 72 -14.22 11.56 20.82
CA ASN A 72 -15.69 11.58 20.72
C ASN A 72 -16.20 11.30 19.29
N GLY A 73 -15.55 10.37 18.57
CA GLY A 73 -15.89 9.99 17.21
C GLY A 73 -15.50 11.00 16.11
N LYS A 74 -14.74 12.05 16.45
CA LYS A 74 -14.20 13.00 15.47
C LYS A 74 -12.87 12.50 14.93
N LEU A 75 -12.56 12.86 13.68
CA LEU A 75 -11.26 12.57 13.06
C LEU A 75 -10.11 13.11 13.91
N GLY A 76 -9.28 12.21 14.39
CA GLY A 76 -8.18 12.55 15.29
C GLY A 76 -7.05 11.53 15.30
N MET A 77 -5.89 12.00 15.76
CA MET A 77 -4.68 11.22 15.93
C MET A 77 -4.37 11.03 17.41
N ILE A 78 -4.14 9.79 17.82
CA ILE A 78 -3.58 9.45 19.13
C ILE A 78 -2.07 9.31 18.95
N TYR A 79 -1.34 10.30 19.45
CA TYR A 79 0.12 10.35 19.40
C TYR A 79 0.72 9.61 20.61
N LEU A 80 1.57 8.63 20.34
CA LEU A 80 2.43 7.98 21.32
C LEU A 80 3.88 8.46 21.13
N PRO A 81 4.41 9.26 22.08
CA PRO A 81 5.82 9.64 22.09
C PRO A 81 6.77 8.42 22.10
N SER A 82 8.07 8.67 22.04
CA SER A 82 9.06 7.61 22.21
C SER A 82 8.88 6.87 23.55
N GLY A 83 8.91 5.54 23.50
CA GLY A 83 8.62 4.66 24.63
C GLY A 83 8.28 3.24 24.17
N ASN A 84 8.20 2.32 25.13
CA ASN A 84 7.70 0.97 24.93
C ASN A 84 6.38 0.82 25.70
N TYR A 85 5.27 0.75 25.01
CA TYR A 85 3.94 0.67 25.60
C TYR A 85 3.54 -0.79 25.68
N LEU A 86 3.46 -1.34 26.89
CA LEU A 86 2.96 -2.69 27.10
C LEU A 86 1.43 -2.66 26.99
N ILE A 87 0.85 -3.62 26.25
CA ILE A 87 -0.58 -3.72 26.03
C ILE A 87 -1.02 -5.16 26.25
N ASN A 88 -1.87 -5.40 27.27
CA ASN A 88 -2.28 -6.76 27.64
C ASN A 88 -3.66 -7.17 27.07
N SER A 89 -4.20 -6.41 26.13
CA SER A 89 -5.51 -6.65 25.51
C SER A 89 -5.56 -6.15 24.07
N THR A 90 -6.47 -6.70 23.25
CA THR A 90 -6.68 -6.22 21.88
C THR A 90 -7.05 -4.74 21.87
N LEU A 91 -6.30 -3.93 21.14
CA LEU A 91 -6.58 -2.51 20.96
C LEU A 91 -7.56 -2.30 19.80
N TYR A 92 -8.74 -1.78 20.09
CA TYR A 92 -9.75 -1.49 19.08
C TYR A 92 -9.61 -0.05 18.55
N ILE A 93 -9.44 0.09 17.24
CA ILE A 93 -9.36 1.40 16.58
C ILE A 93 -10.70 1.66 15.86
N PRO A 94 -11.52 2.60 16.33
CA PRO A 94 -12.81 2.89 15.73
C PRO A 94 -12.66 3.83 14.51
N ASP A 95 -13.80 4.15 13.89
CA ASP A 95 -13.89 5.13 12.80
C ASP A 95 -13.14 6.42 13.15
N SER A 96 -12.48 7.00 12.15
CA SER A 96 -11.84 8.31 12.22
C SER A 96 -10.73 8.42 13.29
N THR A 97 -10.05 7.32 13.61
CA THR A 97 -8.99 7.29 14.62
C THR A 97 -7.68 6.77 14.02
N ILE A 98 -6.61 7.55 14.16
CA ILE A 98 -5.27 7.18 13.72
C ILE A 98 -4.36 7.02 14.93
N LEU A 99 -3.70 5.88 15.06
CA LEU A 99 -2.68 5.65 16.08
C LEU A 99 -1.30 5.96 15.48
N GLN A 100 -0.59 6.93 16.03
CA GLN A 100 0.71 7.37 15.50
C GLN A 100 1.80 7.32 16.58
N GLY A 101 2.91 6.64 16.29
CA GLY A 101 4.12 6.77 17.10
C GLY A 101 5.02 7.92 16.68
N ASN A 102 6.16 8.07 17.36
CA ASN A 102 7.18 9.02 16.93
C ASN A 102 7.96 8.52 15.70
N THR A 103 8.47 7.28 15.77
CA THR A 103 9.06 6.50 14.66
C THR A 103 9.00 5.01 15.04
N SER A 104 9.17 4.10 14.07
CA SER A 104 9.30 2.66 14.37
C SER A 104 10.45 2.34 15.32
N ASP A 105 11.53 3.11 15.26
CA ASP A 105 12.75 2.84 16.03
C ASP A 105 12.67 3.37 17.47
N SER A 106 11.70 4.26 17.75
CA SER A 106 11.58 4.95 19.03
C SER A 106 10.29 4.67 19.80
N THR A 107 9.24 4.21 19.11
CA THR A 107 7.93 3.93 19.73
C THR A 107 7.56 2.49 19.43
N THR A 108 7.49 1.65 20.47
CA THR A 108 7.07 0.25 20.37
C THR A 108 5.78 0.03 21.13
N LEU A 109 4.83 -0.67 20.50
CA LEU A 109 3.69 -1.31 21.16
C LEU A 109 4.04 -2.78 21.35
N THR A 110 4.26 -3.20 22.59
CA THR A 110 4.51 -4.61 22.93
C THR A 110 3.21 -5.22 23.41
N PHE A 111 2.69 -6.18 22.66
CA PHE A 111 1.48 -6.92 23.01
C PHE A 111 1.85 -8.22 23.73
N ASP A 112 1.36 -8.39 24.95
CA ASP A 112 1.40 -9.65 25.70
C ASP A 112 -0.05 -10.05 26.01
N LEU A 113 -0.64 -10.87 25.13
CA LEU A 113 -2.06 -11.20 25.19
C LEU A 113 -2.31 -12.51 25.94
N ASN A 114 -1.48 -12.83 26.92
CA ASN A 114 -1.64 -14.00 27.79
C ASN A 114 -1.81 -15.32 27.00
N GLN A 115 -1.06 -15.48 25.90
CA GLN A 115 -1.11 -16.64 25.01
C GLN A 115 -2.50 -16.90 24.42
N GLN A 116 -3.28 -15.84 24.17
CA GLN A 116 -4.58 -15.96 23.50
C GLN A 116 -4.45 -15.83 21.98
N ALA A 117 -5.25 -16.61 21.25
CA ALA A 117 -5.37 -16.54 19.79
C ALA A 117 -6.28 -15.39 19.36
N ILE A 118 -5.85 -14.16 19.66
CA ILE A 118 -6.55 -12.92 19.34
C ILE A 118 -5.60 -11.92 18.69
N ASP A 119 -6.16 -10.93 18.00
CA ASP A 119 -5.42 -9.90 17.29
C ASP A 119 -4.85 -8.84 18.25
N CYS A 120 -3.70 -8.24 17.90
CA CYS A 120 -3.15 -7.13 18.68
C CYS A 120 -3.97 -5.85 18.47
N ILE A 121 -4.16 -5.44 17.21
CA ILE A 121 -4.96 -4.27 16.84
C ILE A 121 -6.11 -4.71 15.94
N SER A 122 -7.33 -4.29 16.30
CA SER A 122 -8.54 -4.58 15.54
C SER A 122 -9.20 -3.30 15.01
N VAL A 123 -9.25 -3.18 13.68
CA VAL A 123 -10.00 -2.16 12.94
C VAL A 123 -11.20 -2.85 12.30
N SER A 124 -12.23 -3.11 13.11
CA SER A 124 -13.30 -4.03 12.72
C SER A 124 -14.68 -3.56 13.14
N LYS A 125 -15.69 -3.87 12.32
CA LYS A 125 -17.10 -3.57 12.61
C LYS A 125 -18.01 -4.76 12.31
N GLY A 126 -18.93 -5.04 13.23
CA GLY A 126 -19.98 -6.03 13.01
C GLY A 126 -21.01 -5.55 11.99
N GLN A 127 -21.60 -6.49 11.24
CA GLN A 127 -22.63 -6.22 10.24
C GLN A 127 -23.97 -6.83 10.68
N GLY A 128 -25.06 -6.08 10.48
CA GLY A 128 -26.43 -6.52 10.86
C GLY A 128 -27.40 -6.67 9.69
N SER A 129 -27.00 -6.27 8.48
CA SER A 129 -27.78 -6.37 7.26
C SER A 129 -27.83 -7.80 6.74
N ARG A 130 -28.96 -8.14 6.10
CA ARG A 130 -29.14 -9.41 5.40
C ARG A 130 -28.82 -9.22 3.92
N PHE A 131 -28.40 -10.30 3.28
CA PHE A 131 -28.34 -10.35 1.84
C PHE A 131 -29.75 -10.35 1.24
N ALA A 132 -29.88 -9.64 0.13
CA ALA A 132 -31.06 -9.58 -0.72
C ALA A 132 -30.68 -10.05 -2.14
N PRO A 133 -31.57 -10.76 -2.83
CA PRO A 133 -31.30 -11.23 -4.18
C PRO A 133 -31.11 -10.05 -5.14
N VAL A 134 -30.22 -10.24 -6.12
CA VAL A 134 -30.11 -9.38 -7.30
C VAL A 134 -30.95 -9.99 -8.42
N ASP A 135 -31.73 -9.17 -9.13
CA ASP A 135 -32.64 -9.66 -10.18
C ASP A 135 -31.97 -9.73 -11.55
N LEU A 136 -31.18 -8.71 -11.88
CA LEU A 136 -30.33 -8.67 -13.07
C LEU A 136 -29.01 -7.99 -12.73
N ILE A 137 -27.93 -8.47 -13.30
CA ILE A 137 -26.60 -7.91 -13.13
C ILE A 137 -25.93 -7.69 -14.48
N GLY A 138 -25.27 -6.54 -14.63
CA GLY A 138 -24.51 -6.27 -15.84
C GLY A 138 -23.27 -7.17 -15.98
N PRO A 139 -22.69 -7.29 -17.19
CA PRO A 139 -21.50 -8.10 -17.41
C PRO A 139 -20.25 -7.51 -16.72
N MET A 140 -19.15 -8.27 -16.69
CA MET A 140 -17.84 -7.76 -16.28
C MET A 140 -17.52 -6.42 -16.98
N GLY A 141 -16.98 -5.46 -16.25
CA GLY A 141 -16.67 -4.11 -16.73
C GLY A 141 -17.86 -3.14 -16.74
N SER A 142 -19.09 -3.62 -16.55
CA SER A 142 -20.23 -2.75 -16.21
C SER A 142 -20.29 -2.48 -14.70
N ASN A 143 -21.15 -1.56 -14.27
CA ASN A 143 -21.22 -1.11 -12.88
C ASN A 143 -22.66 -1.04 -12.34
N TRP A 144 -23.57 -1.88 -12.82
CA TRP A 144 -24.98 -1.79 -12.43
C TRP A 144 -25.65 -3.15 -12.20
N PHE A 145 -26.62 -3.16 -11.31
CA PHE A 145 -27.55 -4.28 -11.11
C PHE A 145 -28.96 -3.75 -10.80
N THR A 146 -29.97 -4.59 -10.93
CA THR A 146 -31.36 -4.28 -10.54
C THR A 146 -31.80 -5.14 -9.37
N MET A 147 -32.70 -4.59 -8.55
CA MET A 147 -33.34 -5.33 -7.47
C MET A 147 -34.75 -4.79 -7.17
N ASP A 148 -35.66 -5.68 -6.77
CA ASP A 148 -37.05 -5.35 -6.43
C ASP A 148 -37.17 -4.35 -5.26
N ASP A 149 -36.37 -4.51 -4.20
CA ASP A 149 -36.43 -3.67 -3.00
C ASP A 149 -35.14 -2.86 -2.77
N ILE A 150 -35.11 -1.65 -3.33
CA ILE A 150 -34.01 -0.70 -3.13
C ILE A 150 -34.10 0.11 -1.83
N SER A 151 -35.16 -0.06 -1.01
CA SER A 151 -35.47 0.86 0.10
C SER A 151 -34.38 0.92 1.19
N GLY A 152 -33.52 -0.11 1.25
CA GLY A 152 -32.37 -0.18 2.16
C GLY A 152 -31.08 0.47 1.68
N PHE A 153 -31.03 0.97 0.44
CA PHE A 153 -29.81 1.48 -0.20
C PHE A 153 -29.91 2.97 -0.53
N THR A 154 -28.80 3.68 -0.35
CA THR A 154 -28.64 5.09 -0.68
C THR A 154 -27.25 5.33 -1.28
N THR A 155 -27.09 6.44 -2.03
CA THR A 155 -25.79 6.84 -2.56
C THR A 155 -24.72 6.93 -1.46
N ASN A 156 -23.51 6.47 -1.77
CA ASN A 156 -22.34 6.28 -0.91
C ASN A 156 -22.42 5.13 0.10
N ASP A 157 -23.50 4.35 0.13
CA ASP A 157 -23.52 3.13 0.92
C ASP A 157 -22.46 2.16 0.39
N TYR A 158 -21.65 1.63 1.32
CA TYR A 158 -20.84 0.46 1.00
C TYR A 158 -21.74 -0.76 0.90
N ILE A 159 -21.42 -1.59 -0.07
CA ILE A 159 -22.10 -2.86 -0.29
C ILE A 159 -21.10 -3.98 -0.41
N GLU A 160 -21.57 -5.18 -0.07
CA GLU A 160 -20.94 -6.43 -0.44
C GLU A 160 -21.86 -7.16 -1.40
N LEU A 161 -21.34 -7.43 -2.59
CA LEU A 161 -21.97 -8.28 -3.60
C LEU A 161 -21.25 -9.62 -3.60
N ARG A 162 -21.99 -10.72 -3.68
CA ARG A 162 -21.42 -12.08 -3.81
C ARG A 162 -22.35 -13.01 -4.57
N GLU A 163 -21.85 -14.17 -4.95
CA GLU A 163 -22.63 -15.29 -5.49
C GLU A 163 -22.20 -16.60 -4.81
N THR A 164 -23.05 -17.62 -4.95
CA THR A 164 -22.73 -18.98 -4.49
C THR A 164 -21.53 -19.54 -5.25
N ASN A 165 -20.70 -20.35 -4.59
CA ASN A 165 -19.58 -21.01 -5.25
C ASN A 165 -20.08 -21.91 -6.40
N GLY A 166 -19.52 -21.69 -7.58
CA GLY A 166 -19.83 -22.47 -8.78
C GLY A 166 -19.01 -23.75 -8.89
N SER A 167 -18.97 -24.31 -10.11
CA SER A 167 -18.24 -25.55 -10.41
C SER A 167 -16.72 -25.50 -10.18
N TRP A 168 -16.16 -24.30 -9.98
CA TRP A 168 -14.76 -24.11 -9.66
C TRP A 168 -14.38 -24.61 -8.25
N ASP A 169 -15.35 -24.69 -7.33
CA ASP A 169 -15.12 -25.03 -5.92
C ASP A 169 -14.99 -26.55 -5.73
N VAL A 170 -13.84 -27.05 -6.18
CA VAL A 170 -13.49 -28.47 -6.13
C VAL A 170 -12.93 -28.91 -4.76
N VAL A 171 -12.72 -27.97 -3.83
CA VAL A 171 -12.27 -28.21 -2.45
C VAL A 171 -13.14 -27.39 -1.48
N PRO A 172 -14.44 -27.72 -1.35
CA PRO A 172 -15.39 -26.91 -0.60
C PRO A 172 -15.08 -26.90 0.90
N ILE A 173 -15.16 -25.72 1.51
CA ILE A 173 -14.98 -25.53 2.94
C ILE A 173 -15.77 -24.31 3.43
N ASP A 174 -16.40 -24.43 4.62
CA ASP A 174 -17.37 -23.46 5.14
C ASP A 174 -16.85 -22.01 5.17
N TRP A 175 -15.57 -21.81 5.51
CA TRP A 175 -14.99 -20.45 5.59
C TRP A 175 -14.69 -19.81 4.23
N ALA A 176 -14.79 -20.57 3.13
CA ALA A 176 -14.60 -20.11 1.76
C ALA A 176 -15.90 -20.16 0.92
N GLU A 177 -17.05 -20.32 1.56
CA GLU A 177 -18.34 -20.21 0.89
C GLU A 177 -18.55 -18.81 0.29
N ASN A 178 -19.19 -18.77 -0.86
CA ASN A 178 -19.52 -17.56 -1.61
C ASN A 178 -18.30 -16.67 -1.90
N SER A 179 -17.18 -17.28 -2.30
CA SER A 179 -15.91 -16.58 -2.54
C SER A 179 -15.96 -15.60 -3.72
N VAL A 180 -16.85 -15.78 -4.69
CA VAL A 180 -16.94 -14.80 -5.78
C VAL A 180 -17.78 -13.62 -5.31
N GLY A 181 -17.15 -12.45 -5.20
CA GLY A 181 -17.79 -11.23 -4.73
C GLY A 181 -16.89 -10.01 -4.82
N GLN A 182 -17.41 -8.84 -4.44
CA GLN A 182 -16.63 -7.61 -4.33
C GLN A 182 -17.25 -6.62 -3.34
N ILE A 183 -16.39 -5.80 -2.75
CA ILE A 183 -16.80 -4.64 -1.94
C ILE A 183 -16.71 -3.39 -2.82
N THR A 184 -17.76 -2.56 -2.80
CA THR A 184 -17.81 -1.30 -3.56
C THR A 184 -18.84 -0.36 -2.94
N GLN A 185 -19.03 0.82 -3.53
CA GLN A 185 -20.00 1.83 -3.09
C GLN A 185 -21.09 2.05 -4.12
N VAL A 186 -22.30 2.35 -3.64
CA VAL A 186 -23.39 2.87 -4.47
C VAL A 186 -23.04 4.27 -4.94
N GLU A 187 -22.97 4.47 -6.25
CA GLU A 187 -22.79 5.78 -6.88
C GLU A 187 -24.13 6.49 -7.07
N ALA A 188 -25.11 5.81 -7.65
CA ALA A 188 -26.42 6.37 -7.96
C ALA A 188 -27.51 5.29 -7.94
N ILE A 189 -28.76 5.73 -7.76
CA ILE A 189 -29.94 4.87 -7.85
C ILE A 189 -30.92 5.53 -8.81
N SER A 190 -31.44 4.74 -9.77
CA SER A 190 -32.46 5.19 -10.73
C SER A 190 -33.50 4.11 -10.93
N GLY A 191 -34.72 4.32 -10.42
CA GLY A 191 -35.75 3.28 -10.42
C GLY A 191 -35.33 2.09 -9.55
N ASP A 192 -35.33 0.90 -10.14
CA ASP A 192 -34.87 -0.36 -9.57
C ASP A 192 -33.36 -0.63 -9.78
N THR A 193 -32.67 0.27 -10.49
CA THR A 193 -31.27 0.09 -10.87
C THR A 193 -30.33 0.78 -9.90
N VAL A 194 -29.35 0.04 -9.40
CA VAL A 194 -28.25 0.51 -8.55
C VAL A 194 -26.98 0.59 -9.39
N PHE A 195 -26.37 1.77 -9.44
CA PHE A 195 -25.07 2.01 -10.10
C PHE A 195 -23.96 2.07 -9.05
N LEU A 196 -22.80 1.52 -9.37
CA LEU A 196 -21.66 1.33 -8.48
C LEU A 196 -20.48 2.18 -8.92
N LYS A 197 -19.70 2.66 -7.95
CA LYS A 197 -18.47 3.43 -8.24
C LYS A 197 -17.44 2.59 -8.99
N SER A 198 -17.25 1.35 -8.56
CA SER A 198 -16.30 0.43 -9.19
C SER A 198 -17.03 -0.60 -10.05
N PRO A 199 -16.63 -0.77 -11.33
CA PRO A 199 -17.17 -1.82 -12.19
C PRO A 199 -16.95 -3.24 -11.65
N PHE A 200 -17.71 -4.19 -12.18
CA PHE A 200 -17.54 -5.61 -11.86
C PHE A 200 -16.24 -6.14 -12.43
N ARG A 201 -15.44 -6.82 -11.61
CA ARG A 201 -14.13 -7.40 -11.99
C ARG A 201 -14.23 -8.85 -12.47
N ILE A 202 -15.43 -9.41 -12.42
CA ILE A 202 -15.80 -10.71 -12.96
C ILE A 202 -17.26 -10.64 -13.43
N GLY A 203 -17.65 -11.55 -14.33
CA GLY A 203 -19.06 -11.73 -14.68
C GLY A 203 -19.72 -12.60 -13.62
N PHE A 204 -20.75 -12.08 -12.97
CA PHE A 204 -21.60 -12.85 -12.06
C PHE A 204 -22.58 -13.73 -12.86
N GLU A 205 -22.84 -14.92 -12.34
CA GLU A 205 -23.72 -15.90 -12.98
C GLU A 205 -25.07 -15.94 -12.24
N MET A 206 -26.17 -15.60 -12.92
CA MET A 206 -27.50 -15.60 -12.29
C MET A 206 -27.91 -16.96 -11.71
N GLU A 207 -27.41 -18.07 -12.28
CA GLU A 207 -27.63 -19.43 -11.76
C GLU A 207 -26.97 -19.66 -10.39
N LEU A 208 -25.92 -18.89 -10.06
CA LEU A 208 -25.23 -18.90 -8.77
C LEU A 208 -25.85 -17.95 -7.74
N GLN A 209 -27.03 -17.41 -8.04
CA GLN A 209 -27.86 -16.59 -7.15
C GLN A 209 -27.08 -15.39 -6.56
N PRO A 210 -26.66 -14.42 -7.40
CA PRO A 210 -26.00 -13.22 -6.90
C PRO A 210 -26.89 -12.48 -5.88
N GLU A 211 -26.27 -12.05 -4.80
CA GLU A 211 -26.95 -11.37 -3.70
C GLU A 211 -26.09 -10.22 -3.16
N VAL A 212 -26.75 -9.20 -2.64
CA VAL A 212 -26.13 -7.97 -2.16
C VAL A 212 -26.59 -7.64 -0.76
N ARG A 213 -25.70 -7.08 0.05
CA ARG A 213 -26.08 -6.41 1.31
C ARG A 213 -25.37 -5.08 1.43
N LYS A 214 -25.99 -4.14 2.14
CA LYS A 214 -25.32 -2.96 2.68
C LYS A 214 -24.31 -3.38 3.76
N ILE A 215 -23.15 -2.77 3.81
CA ILE A 215 -22.21 -2.92 4.94
C ILE A 215 -21.89 -1.54 5.54
N THR A 216 -21.51 -1.52 6.81
CA THR A 216 -21.02 -0.34 7.50
C THR A 216 -19.57 -0.59 7.90
N PRO A 217 -18.59 -0.11 7.12
CA PRO A 217 -17.20 -0.31 7.47
C PRO A 217 -16.71 0.66 8.54
N VAL A 218 -15.59 0.34 9.18
CA VAL A 218 -14.72 1.33 9.84
C VAL A 218 -14.05 2.19 8.77
N VAL A 219 -14.08 3.51 8.90
CA VAL A 219 -13.47 4.41 7.89
C VAL A 219 -12.52 5.43 8.49
N ASN A 220 -11.53 5.88 7.70
CA ASN A 220 -10.52 6.87 8.11
C ASN A 220 -9.76 6.48 9.38
N ALA A 221 -9.43 5.19 9.53
CA ALA A 221 -8.68 4.67 10.65
C ALA A 221 -7.28 4.21 10.23
N GLY A 222 -6.32 4.15 11.15
CA GLY A 222 -5.01 3.64 10.77
C GLY A 222 -3.98 3.55 11.88
N VAL A 223 -2.83 3.01 11.53
CA VAL A 223 -1.67 2.86 12.40
C VAL A 223 -0.42 3.32 11.65
N MET A 224 0.38 4.18 12.25
CA MET A 224 1.57 4.70 11.59
C MET A 224 2.76 5.01 12.51
N CYS A 225 3.95 5.01 11.92
CA CYS A 225 5.18 5.51 12.53
C CYS A 225 5.55 4.87 13.88
N LEU A 226 5.31 3.57 14.03
CA LEU A 226 5.59 2.83 15.26
C LEU A 226 5.98 1.38 14.97
N LYS A 227 6.53 0.70 15.98
CA LYS A 227 6.76 -0.73 15.98
C LYS A 227 5.64 -1.45 16.73
N ILE A 228 5.17 -2.56 16.18
CA ILE A 228 4.31 -3.54 16.85
C ILE A 228 5.13 -4.80 17.08
N LYS A 229 5.14 -5.28 18.33
CA LYS A 229 5.78 -6.54 18.69
C LYS A 229 4.78 -7.43 19.42
N ARG A 230 4.55 -8.65 18.91
CA ARG A 230 3.83 -9.68 19.67
C ARG A 230 4.83 -10.45 20.54
N ALA A 231 4.65 -10.41 21.86
CA ALA A 231 5.58 -11.01 22.83
C ALA A 231 5.29 -12.48 23.15
N ASP A 232 4.06 -12.92 22.91
CA ASP A 232 3.54 -14.24 23.27
C ASP A 232 2.89 -14.97 22.08
N SER A 233 2.84 -16.30 22.15
CA SER A 233 2.12 -17.12 21.17
C SER A 233 1.16 -18.09 21.86
N PRO A 234 -0.09 -18.24 21.37
CA PRO A 234 -1.01 -19.26 21.86
C PRO A 234 -0.55 -20.67 21.48
N ALA A 235 -1.01 -21.68 22.24
CA ALA A 235 -0.77 -23.09 21.92
C ALA A 235 -1.55 -23.53 20.65
N GLU A 236 -2.75 -23.01 20.45
CA GLU A 236 -3.63 -23.30 19.32
C GLU A 236 -4.27 -22.02 18.78
N GLY A 237 -4.66 -22.02 17.50
CA GLY A 237 -5.24 -20.86 16.85
C GLY A 237 -4.22 -19.76 16.52
N ALA A 238 -4.67 -18.74 15.79
CA ALA A 238 -3.84 -17.63 15.37
C ALA A 238 -4.57 -16.29 15.48
N GLY A 239 -3.80 -15.23 15.69
CA GLY A 239 -4.25 -13.84 15.66
C GLY A 239 -3.26 -13.00 14.86
N SER A 240 -3.76 -11.92 14.26
CA SER A 240 -2.95 -10.99 13.46
C SER A 240 -2.38 -9.87 14.32
N ASN A 241 -1.27 -9.28 13.89
CA ASN A 241 -0.80 -8.05 14.55
C ASN A 241 -1.75 -6.88 14.26
N ILE A 242 -2.28 -6.78 13.03
CA ILE A 242 -3.36 -5.86 12.68
C ILE A 242 -4.41 -6.62 11.87
N VAL A 243 -5.67 -6.54 12.28
CA VAL A 243 -6.80 -7.04 11.49
C VAL A 243 -7.70 -5.89 11.06
N PHE A 244 -8.08 -5.90 9.79
CA PHE A 244 -9.14 -5.11 9.21
C PHE A 244 -10.29 -6.04 8.86
N ASN A 245 -11.49 -5.78 9.39
CA ASN A 245 -12.68 -6.56 9.07
C ASN A 245 -13.88 -5.63 8.84
N TYR A 246 -14.37 -5.55 7.61
CA TYR A 246 -15.25 -4.47 7.16
C TYR A 246 -14.65 -3.12 7.50
N ALA A 247 -13.54 -2.78 6.85
CA ALA A 247 -12.89 -1.48 6.97
C ALA A 247 -12.66 -0.90 5.57
N ALA A 248 -12.76 0.42 5.44
CA ALA A 248 -12.48 1.11 4.20
C ALA A 248 -11.76 2.44 4.37
N HIS A 249 -10.99 2.90 3.38
CA HIS A 249 -10.19 4.14 3.49
C HIS A 249 -9.35 4.19 4.78
N CYS A 250 -8.63 3.09 5.04
CA CYS A 250 -7.78 2.94 6.22
C CYS A 250 -6.31 2.82 5.80
N MET A 251 -5.38 2.95 6.75
CA MET A 251 -3.96 2.83 6.45
C MET A 251 -3.11 2.12 7.51
N VAL A 252 -2.02 1.50 7.03
CA VAL A 252 -0.85 1.13 7.81
C VAL A 252 0.37 1.72 7.11
N ASN A 253 1.05 2.68 7.75
CA ASN A 253 2.16 3.40 7.11
C ASN A 253 3.39 3.53 8.00
N GLY A 254 4.56 3.16 7.49
CA GLY A 254 5.81 3.28 8.24
C GLY A 254 5.84 2.45 9.52
N VAL A 255 5.13 1.32 9.55
CA VAL A 255 5.06 0.43 10.71
C VAL A 255 6.12 -0.67 10.60
N GLU A 256 6.85 -0.92 11.68
CA GLU A 256 7.58 -2.17 11.85
C GLU A 256 6.66 -3.18 12.53
N SER A 257 6.41 -4.33 11.91
CA SER A 257 5.63 -5.41 12.50
C SER A 257 6.58 -6.59 12.76
N ASP A 258 6.93 -6.77 14.02
CA ASP A 258 7.89 -7.75 14.51
C ASP A 258 7.16 -8.94 15.14
N THR A 259 7.38 -10.11 14.55
CA THR A 259 6.88 -11.41 15.00
C THR A 259 5.35 -11.46 15.07
N SER A 260 4.74 -12.29 14.23
CA SER A 260 3.30 -12.56 14.26
C SER A 260 2.99 -14.00 14.70
N VAL A 261 1.80 -14.20 15.27
CA VAL A 261 1.25 -15.55 15.52
C VAL A 261 0.59 -16.09 14.25
N GLY A 262 -0.13 -15.22 13.52
CA GLY A 262 -0.75 -15.53 12.24
C GLY A 262 -0.24 -14.68 11.09
N SER A 263 -1.06 -13.71 10.66
CA SER A 263 -0.63 -12.68 9.71
C SER A 263 -0.09 -11.45 10.46
N HIS A 264 0.85 -10.72 9.87
CA HIS A 264 1.15 -9.38 10.38
C HIS A 264 -0.02 -8.44 10.13
N ILE A 265 -0.58 -8.46 8.91
CA ILE A 265 -1.73 -7.65 8.55
C ILE A 265 -2.73 -8.53 7.79
N SER A 266 -3.94 -8.66 8.31
CA SER A 266 -5.04 -9.36 7.65
C SER A 266 -6.14 -8.38 7.27
N ILE A 267 -6.62 -8.46 6.03
CA ILE A 267 -7.76 -7.68 5.55
C ILE A 267 -8.84 -8.65 5.07
N ASN A 268 -10.02 -8.55 5.68
CA ASN A 268 -11.20 -9.37 5.41
C ASN A 268 -12.38 -8.45 5.08
N MET A 269 -13.03 -8.63 3.93
CA MET A 269 -14.12 -7.77 3.46
C MET A 269 -13.77 -6.27 3.56
N GLY A 270 -12.50 -5.92 3.31
CA GLY A 270 -12.01 -4.53 3.37
C GLY A 270 -11.96 -3.88 1.99
N ALA A 271 -11.97 -2.55 1.93
CA ALA A 271 -11.86 -1.80 0.68
C ALA A 271 -10.92 -0.59 0.78
N ASN A 272 -10.15 -0.26 -0.27
CA ASN A 272 -9.38 0.99 -0.30
C ASN A 272 -8.43 1.18 0.90
N ILE A 273 -7.74 0.12 1.34
CA ILE A 273 -6.78 0.16 2.44
C ILE A 273 -5.35 0.30 1.89
N LEU A 274 -4.59 1.26 2.43
CA LEU A 274 -3.18 1.48 2.11
C LEU A 274 -2.27 0.78 3.11
N ILE A 275 -1.33 -0.02 2.62
CA ILE A 275 -0.21 -0.55 3.41
C ILE A 275 1.08 -0.12 2.72
N SER A 276 1.79 0.86 3.30
CA SER A 276 2.95 1.45 2.63
C SER A 276 4.13 1.72 3.54
N GLY A 277 5.34 1.48 3.04
CA GLY A 277 6.56 1.86 3.76
C GLY A 277 6.83 1.04 5.03
N CYS A 278 6.23 -0.14 5.17
CA CYS A 278 6.35 -0.97 6.37
C CYS A 278 7.55 -1.92 6.29
N TYR A 279 8.02 -2.37 7.46
CA TYR A 279 8.96 -3.48 7.60
C TYR A 279 8.27 -4.62 8.37
N ILE A 280 8.01 -5.73 7.69
CA ILE A 280 7.14 -6.80 8.16
C ILE A 280 7.96 -8.09 8.22
N HIS A 281 8.16 -8.63 9.43
CA HIS A 281 9.13 -9.70 9.58
C HIS A 281 8.89 -10.66 10.74
N HIS A 282 9.29 -11.91 10.49
CA HIS A 282 9.31 -13.02 11.44
C HIS A 282 7.95 -13.45 11.98
N ALA A 283 7.86 -14.67 12.45
CA ALA A 283 6.69 -15.23 13.11
C ALA A 283 7.12 -16.29 14.11
N PHE A 284 6.22 -16.65 15.02
CA PHE A 284 6.49 -17.74 15.96
C PHE A 284 6.51 -19.10 15.26
N THR A 285 5.70 -19.26 14.21
CA THR A 285 5.47 -20.53 13.52
C THR A 285 5.38 -20.31 12.02
N TYR A 286 5.86 -21.30 11.25
CA TYR A 286 6.01 -21.25 9.79
C TYR A 286 5.49 -22.51 9.07
N ASP A 287 4.61 -23.26 9.72
CA ASP A 287 3.99 -24.44 9.09
C ASP A 287 2.80 -24.06 8.20
N GLY A 288 2.31 -25.03 7.43
CA GLY A 288 1.11 -24.89 6.60
C GLY A 288 -0.21 -25.07 7.36
N THR A 289 -0.21 -25.11 8.70
CA THR A 289 -1.44 -25.32 9.49
C THR A 289 -2.10 -23.99 9.83
N GLY A 290 -2.98 -23.55 8.91
CA GLY A 290 -3.69 -22.29 9.03
C GLY A 290 -2.87 -21.11 8.54
N THR A 291 -3.18 -19.93 9.07
CA THR A 291 -2.48 -18.68 8.72
C THR A 291 -1.28 -18.54 9.64
N ARG A 292 -0.07 -18.97 9.22
CA ARG A 292 1.16 -18.94 10.03
C ARG A 292 2.33 -18.38 9.23
N GLY A 293 2.98 -17.34 9.76
CA GLY A 293 4.13 -16.71 9.10
C GLY A 293 3.75 -15.88 7.88
N TYR A 294 2.57 -15.25 7.90
CA TYR A 294 2.08 -14.48 6.75
C TYR A 294 2.32 -12.99 6.95
N GLY A 295 2.73 -12.28 5.90
CA GLY A 295 2.91 -10.84 5.92
C GLY A 295 1.58 -10.11 5.80
N VAL A 296 1.21 -9.74 4.58
CA VAL A 296 -0.09 -9.13 4.25
C VAL A 296 -0.98 -10.18 3.61
N THR A 297 -2.15 -10.40 4.20
CA THR A 297 -3.18 -11.34 3.72
C THR A 297 -4.44 -10.58 3.35
N LEU A 298 -4.88 -10.75 2.10
CA LEU A 298 -6.18 -10.26 1.62
C LEU A 298 -7.10 -11.45 1.38
N SER A 299 -8.28 -11.42 1.99
CA SER A 299 -9.26 -12.50 1.90
C SER A 299 -10.69 -11.99 1.90
N GLN A 300 -11.63 -12.87 1.53
CA GLN A 300 -13.07 -12.65 1.62
C GLN A 300 -13.50 -11.35 0.94
N HIS A 301 -13.43 -11.32 -0.38
CA HIS A 301 -13.82 -10.17 -1.23
C HIS A 301 -13.06 -8.88 -0.99
N SER A 302 -11.98 -8.88 -0.19
CA SER A 302 -11.17 -7.67 0.01
C SER A 302 -10.81 -7.07 -1.34
N SER A 303 -11.15 -5.80 -1.49
CA SER A 303 -11.22 -5.11 -2.78
C SER A 303 -10.37 -3.86 -2.78
N GLU A 304 -9.73 -3.54 -3.91
CA GLU A 304 -9.15 -2.21 -4.14
C GLU A 304 -8.12 -1.75 -3.08
N CYS A 305 -7.43 -2.66 -2.40
CA CYS A 305 -6.37 -2.32 -1.45
C CYS A 305 -5.03 -2.12 -2.17
N LEU A 306 -4.20 -1.21 -1.65
CA LEU A 306 -2.87 -0.90 -2.18
C LEU A 306 -1.80 -1.26 -1.15
N VAL A 307 -0.95 -2.21 -1.49
CA VAL A 307 0.16 -2.71 -0.66
C VAL A 307 1.45 -2.39 -1.40
N GLU A 308 2.14 -1.32 -1.03
CA GLU A 308 3.29 -0.85 -1.79
C GLU A 308 4.52 -0.47 -0.98
N ASN A 309 5.68 -0.54 -1.62
CA ASN A 309 6.91 -0.02 -1.03
C ASN A 309 7.21 -0.61 0.36
N ASN A 310 6.87 -1.87 0.62
CA ASN A 310 7.12 -2.55 1.89
C ASN A 310 8.33 -3.49 1.80
N ILE A 311 8.95 -3.75 2.95
CA ILE A 311 10.00 -4.77 3.12
C ILE A 311 9.41 -5.94 3.89
N PHE A 312 9.52 -7.14 3.33
CA PHE A 312 9.13 -8.40 3.93
C PHE A 312 10.37 -9.27 4.18
N LYS A 313 10.45 -9.88 5.36
CA LYS A 313 11.60 -10.72 5.70
C LYS A 313 11.23 -11.93 6.56
N HIS A 314 11.75 -13.09 6.18
CA HIS A 314 11.64 -14.31 6.98
C HIS A 314 10.18 -14.67 7.29
N LEU A 315 9.40 -14.81 6.21
CA LEU A 315 7.98 -15.14 6.22
C LEU A 315 7.72 -16.37 5.34
N ARG A 316 6.62 -17.07 5.62
CA ARG A 316 6.10 -18.14 4.76
C ARG A 316 5.46 -17.54 3.51
N HIS A 317 4.49 -16.64 3.68
CA HIS A 317 3.86 -15.92 2.56
C HIS A 317 3.89 -14.42 2.84
N ALA A 318 4.70 -13.67 2.11
CA ALA A 318 4.86 -12.23 2.32
C ALA A 318 3.61 -11.46 1.87
N MET A 319 3.07 -11.80 0.71
CA MET A 319 1.94 -11.18 0.04
C MET A 319 0.98 -12.29 -0.42
N MET A 320 -0.19 -12.36 0.19
CA MET A 320 -1.15 -13.44 -0.08
C MET A 320 -2.53 -12.92 -0.45
N VAL A 321 -3.12 -13.53 -1.48
CA VAL A 321 -4.52 -13.37 -1.89
C VAL A 321 -5.23 -14.72 -1.86
N LYS A 322 -6.48 -14.74 -1.39
CA LYS A 322 -7.34 -15.94 -1.33
C LYS A 322 -8.81 -15.56 -1.18
N THR A 323 -9.71 -16.54 -1.27
CA THR A 323 -11.14 -16.41 -0.92
C THR A 323 -11.76 -15.16 -1.58
N GLY A 324 -11.63 -15.07 -2.90
CA GLY A 324 -12.28 -14.01 -3.66
C GLY A 324 -11.69 -12.61 -3.57
N SER A 325 -10.59 -12.39 -2.86
CA SER A 325 -9.95 -11.08 -2.84
C SER A 325 -9.63 -10.63 -4.27
N ASN A 326 -10.01 -9.41 -4.65
CA ASN A 326 -9.94 -8.95 -6.04
C ASN A 326 -9.66 -7.47 -6.21
N GLY A 327 -9.10 -7.09 -7.37
CA GLY A 327 -8.80 -5.68 -7.66
C GLY A 327 -7.75 -5.07 -6.73
N ASN A 328 -6.99 -5.87 -5.98
CA ASN A 328 -5.95 -5.35 -5.09
C ASN A 328 -4.64 -5.18 -5.85
N ILE A 329 -3.78 -4.29 -5.35
CA ILE A 329 -2.48 -3.96 -5.94
C ILE A 329 -1.39 -4.24 -4.91
N PHE A 330 -0.42 -5.07 -5.28
CA PHE A 330 0.84 -5.24 -4.58
C PHE A 330 1.96 -4.67 -5.45
N ALA A 331 2.51 -3.52 -5.10
CA ALA A 331 3.44 -2.81 -5.97
C ALA A 331 4.78 -2.47 -5.31
N TYR A 332 5.89 -2.72 -6.00
CA TYR A 332 7.22 -2.27 -5.57
C TYR A 332 7.61 -2.70 -4.14
N ASN A 333 7.14 -3.88 -3.71
CA ASN A 333 7.54 -4.49 -2.45
C ASN A 333 8.80 -5.33 -2.63
N PHE A 334 9.58 -5.44 -1.56
CA PHE A 334 10.77 -6.26 -1.50
C PHE A 334 10.60 -7.40 -0.50
N SER A 335 10.76 -8.66 -0.92
CA SER A 335 10.69 -9.84 -0.04
C SER A 335 11.97 -10.67 -0.12
N ILE A 336 12.48 -11.10 1.03
CA ILE A 336 13.71 -11.88 1.14
C ILE A 336 13.63 -12.92 2.28
N GLU A 337 14.46 -13.96 2.16
CA GLU A 337 14.58 -15.06 3.13
C GLU A 337 13.25 -15.80 3.36
N PRO A 338 12.51 -16.23 2.32
CA PRO A 338 11.28 -17.00 2.52
C PRO A 338 11.59 -18.24 3.35
N TYR A 339 10.69 -18.55 4.29
CA TYR A 339 10.90 -19.66 5.20
C TYR A 339 9.59 -20.37 5.53
N ARG A 340 9.63 -21.70 5.44
CA ARG A 340 8.58 -22.61 5.91
C ARG A 340 9.18 -23.75 6.74
N SER A 341 8.39 -24.28 7.66
CA SER A 341 8.79 -25.41 8.51
C SER A 341 8.98 -26.70 7.70
N GLU A 342 8.25 -26.86 6.59
CA GLU A 342 8.37 -28.03 5.73
C GLU A 342 9.67 -28.02 4.90
N THR A 343 10.32 -29.17 4.77
CA THR A 343 11.36 -29.35 3.76
C THR A 343 10.72 -29.29 2.37
N ILE A 344 11.20 -28.50 1.41
CA ILE A 344 12.37 -27.62 1.37
C ILE A 344 12.06 -26.23 1.97
N HIS A 345 12.89 -25.74 2.91
CA HIS A 345 12.58 -24.58 3.77
C HIS A 345 12.46 -23.23 3.07
N ASP A 346 13.23 -23.00 2.01
CA ASP A 346 13.23 -21.74 1.25
C ASP A 346 12.27 -21.77 0.03
N PHE A 347 11.50 -22.85 -0.12
CA PHE A 347 10.51 -23.02 -1.19
C PHE A 347 9.11 -22.61 -0.72
N SER A 348 9.00 -21.41 -0.18
CA SER A 348 7.72 -20.79 0.16
C SER A 348 7.44 -19.62 -0.77
N GLY A 349 6.18 -19.44 -1.17
CA GLY A 349 5.79 -18.36 -2.09
C GLY A 349 5.77 -17.02 -1.38
N ASP A 350 6.65 -16.08 -1.75
CA ASP A 350 6.58 -14.71 -1.25
C ASP A 350 5.29 -14.05 -1.73
N ILE A 351 5.05 -14.11 -3.04
CA ILE A 351 3.73 -13.85 -3.63
C ILE A 351 3.03 -15.20 -3.71
N SER A 352 1.91 -15.33 -3.01
CA SER A 352 1.13 -16.56 -2.94
C SER A 352 -0.32 -16.31 -3.34
N MET A 353 -0.78 -16.98 -4.40
CA MET A 353 -2.19 -17.08 -4.73
C MET A 353 -2.70 -18.44 -4.22
N HIS A 354 -3.31 -18.44 -3.04
CA HIS A 354 -3.51 -19.65 -2.22
C HIS A 354 -4.94 -20.21 -2.32
N GLY A 355 -5.41 -20.39 -3.56
CA GLY A 355 -6.71 -20.96 -3.89
C GLY A 355 -7.93 -20.14 -3.45
N HIS A 356 -9.10 -20.78 -3.46
CA HIS A 356 -10.41 -20.16 -3.25
C HIS A 356 -10.64 -18.90 -4.10
N PHE A 357 -10.25 -19.00 -5.37
CA PHE A 357 -10.75 -18.15 -6.44
C PHE A 357 -10.46 -16.64 -6.32
N ALA A 358 -9.32 -16.23 -5.77
CA ALA A 358 -8.86 -14.83 -5.88
C ALA A 358 -8.62 -14.43 -7.34
N PHE A 359 -9.06 -13.24 -7.77
CA PHE A 359 -9.09 -12.84 -9.18
C PHE A 359 -8.77 -11.35 -9.37
N ALA A 360 -8.34 -10.97 -10.58
CA ALA A 360 -8.16 -9.56 -10.95
C ALA A 360 -7.24 -8.74 -10.02
N ASN A 361 -6.27 -9.37 -9.34
CA ASN A 361 -5.27 -8.67 -8.53
C ASN A 361 -4.03 -8.34 -9.37
N LEU A 362 -3.40 -7.19 -9.10
CA LEU A 362 -2.16 -6.75 -9.74
C LEU A 362 -0.99 -6.93 -8.79
N PHE A 363 0.05 -7.63 -9.24
CA PHE A 363 1.36 -7.65 -8.62
C PHE A 363 2.33 -6.96 -9.57
N GLU A 364 2.79 -5.76 -9.23
CA GLU A 364 3.58 -4.91 -10.12
C GLU A 364 4.95 -4.58 -9.53
N GLY A 365 6.04 -4.82 -10.27
CA GLY A 365 7.34 -4.26 -9.91
C GLY A 365 7.96 -4.79 -8.62
N ASN A 366 7.44 -5.89 -8.05
CA ASN A 366 7.96 -6.45 -6.81
C ASN A 366 9.29 -7.19 -7.08
N ILE A 367 10.19 -7.17 -6.10
CA ILE A 367 11.39 -8.01 -6.10
C ILE A 367 11.25 -9.03 -4.97
N VAL A 368 11.17 -10.31 -5.32
CA VAL A 368 10.88 -11.41 -4.40
C VAL A 368 11.77 -12.63 -4.71
N GLN A 369 11.74 -13.65 -3.87
CA GLN A 369 12.48 -14.89 -4.12
C GLN A 369 11.63 -15.86 -4.96
N ASN A 370 10.37 -16.07 -4.58
CA ASN A 370 9.48 -17.07 -5.19
C ASN A 370 8.08 -16.49 -5.42
N ILE A 371 7.51 -16.74 -6.60
CA ILE A 371 6.10 -16.49 -6.89
C ILE A 371 5.41 -17.83 -7.10
N ILE A 372 4.41 -18.15 -6.26
CA ILE A 372 3.71 -19.42 -6.29
C ILE A 372 2.20 -19.19 -6.46
N ILE A 373 1.64 -19.85 -7.47
CA ILE A 373 0.19 -19.98 -7.65
C ILE A 373 -0.14 -21.43 -7.37
N ASP A 374 -0.81 -21.70 -6.25
CA ASP A 374 -1.07 -23.06 -5.81
C ASP A 374 -2.55 -23.46 -5.90
N HIS A 375 -2.75 -24.78 -5.89
CA HIS A 375 -4.06 -25.42 -5.96
C HIS A 375 -4.46 -26.13 -4.67
N TYR A 376 -3.78 -25.84 -3.56
CA TYR A 376 -4.00 -26.57 -2.31
C TYR A 376 -5.46 -26.44 -1.86
N TRP A 377 -6.06 -25.28 -2.14
CA TRP A 377 -7.43 -24.93 -1.83
C TRP A 377 -8.27 -24.69 -3.10
N GLY A 378 -8.04 -25.49 -4.13
CA GLY A 378 -8.65 -25.29 -5.45
C GLY A 378 -8.00 -24.13 -6.23
N PRO A 379 -8.56 -23.76 -7.39
CA PRO A 379 -7.93 -22.81 -8.30
C PRO A 379 -7.99 -21.38 -7.80
N SER A 380 -7.04 -20.56 -8.27
CA SER A 380 -7.22 -19.10 -8.28
C SER A 380 -8.12 -18.69 -9.45
N GLY A 381 -8.86 -17.60 -9.26
CA GLY A 381 -9.73 -17.04 -10.28
C GLY A 381 -8.93 -16.33 -11.38
N PRO A 382 -9.59 -15.86 -12.44
CA PRO A 382 -8.93 -15.31 -13.61
C PRO A 382 -8.26 -13.95 -13.35
N PHE A 383 -7.44 -13.51 -14.30
CA PHE A 383 -6.99 -12.13 -14.45
C PHE A 383 -6.13 -11.59 -13.31
N ASN A 384 -5.57 -12.43 -12.43
CA ASN A 384 -4.45 -11.97 -11.64
C ASN A 384 -3.27 -11.73 -12.59
N THR A 385 -2.63 -10.58 -12.41
CA THR A 385 -1.60 -10.07 -13.31
C THR A 385 -0.30 -9.95 -12.54
N LEU A 386 0.70 -10.73 -12.97
CA LEU A 386 2.10 -10.52 -12.61
C LEU A 386 2.73 -9.62 -13.66
N PHE A 387 3.02 -8.38 -13.30
CA PHE A 387 3.60 -7.38 -14.19
C PHE A 387 4.97 -6.90 -13.68
N ARG A 388 6.02 -7.05 -14.48
CA ARG A 388 7.38 -6.55 -14.16
C ARG A 388 7.87 -6.95 -12.76
N ASN A 389 7.52 -8.14 -12.26
CA ASN A 389 8.10 -8.65 -11.01
C ASN A 389 9.43 -9.33 -11.28
N ARG A 390 10.34 -9.35 -10.30
CA ARG A 390 11.56 -10.16 -10.33
C ARG A 390 11.47 -11.26 -9.29
N ALA A 391 11.62 -12.51 -9.73
CA ALA A 391 11.85 -13.67 -8.87
C ALA A 391 13.34 -14.05 -8.87
N GLU A 392 13.96 -14.04 -7.70
CA GLU A 392 15.42 -14.18 -7.52
C GLU A 392 15.86 -15.57 -7.05
N LEU A 393 14.94 -16.48 -6.73
CA LEU A 393 15.25 -17.82 -6.22
C LEU A 393 14.64 -18.93 -7.08
N TYR A 394 13.50 -19.53 -6.70
CA TYR A 394 12.92 -20.64 -7.46
C TYR A 394 12.17 -20.19 -8.70
N GLY A 395 11.81 -18.91 -8.80
CA GLY A 395 11.18 -18.33 -9.98
C GLY A 395 9.66 -18.21 -9.86
N ILE A 396 8.94 -18.41 -10.96
CA ILE A 396 7.48 -18.35 -11.06
C ILE A 396 6.96 -19.77 -11.26
N TYR A 397 6.17 -20.25 -10.32
CA TYR A 397 5.75 -21.65 -10.27
C TYR A 397 4.25 -21.79 -10.03
N MET A 398 3.55 -22.40 -10.98
CA MET A 398 2.20 -22.90 -10.80
C MET A 398 2.26 -24.37 -10.43
N THR A 399 1.62 -24.74 -9.32
CA THR A 399 1.47 -26.18 -8.97
C THR A 399 0.50 -26.86 -9.91
N SER A 400 0.60 -28.16 -10.12
CA SER A 400 -0.41 -28.94 -10.87
C SER A 400 -1.56 -29.39 -9.96
N SER A 401 -2.75 -29.58 -10.53
CA SER A 401 -3.95 -30.05 -9.88
C SER A 401 -4.59 -31.22 -10.62
N ASN A 402 -4.99 -32.26 -9.89
CA ASN A 402 -5.75 -33.39 -10.47
C ASN A 402 -7.26 -33.11 -10.54
N LEU A 403 -7.73 -32.00 -9.97
CA LEU A 403 -9.15 -31.64 -9.91
C LEU A 403 -9.48 -30.56 -10.94
N LEU A 404 -8.94 -29.37 -10.72
CA LEU A 404 -9.13 -28.21 -11.58
C LEU A 404 -7.89 -27.30 -11.49
N GLU A 405 -7.39 -26.91 -12.66
CA GLU A 405 -6.25 -26.00 -12.81
C GLU A 405 -6.70 -24.53 -12.83
N THR A 406 -5.81 -23.66 -12.39
CA THR A 406 -5.92 -22.20 -12.48
C THR A 406 -5.69 -21.78 -13.92
N ASN A 407 -6.65 -21.06 -14.49
CA ASN A 407 -6.61 -20.62 -15.89
C ASN A 407 -6.61 -19.09 -15.97
N ARG A 408 -6.32 -18.53 -17.14
CA ARG A 408 -6.53 -17.10 -17.44
C ARG A 408 -5.76 -16.08 -16.60
N GLN A 409 -4.56 -16.40 -16.17
CA GLN A 409 -3.64 -15.45 -15.54
C GLN A 409 -2.92 -14.59 -16.60
N ASN A 410 -2.33 -13.47 -16.19
CA ASN A 410 -1.51 -12.63 -17.05
C ASN A 410 -0.07 -12.54 -16.50
N PHE A 411 0.93 -12.80 -17.35
CA PHE A 411 2.36 -12.74 -17.03
C PHE A 411 3.05 -11.80 -18.02
N VAL A 412 3.37 -10.58 -17.60
CA VAL A 412 3.92 -9.57 -18.51
C VAL A 412 5.19 -8.94 -17.95
N GLY A 413 6.28 -8.99 -18.70
CA GLY A 413 7.53 -8.29 -18.37
C GLY A 413 8.27 -8.80 -17.14
N ASN A 414 7.92 -9.97 -16.59
CA ASN A 414 8.55 -10.48 -15.36
C ASN A 414 9.99 -10.96 -15.63
N GLU A 415 10.83 -10.92 -14.60
CA GLU A 415 12.20 -11.44 -14.61
C GLU A 415 12.31 -12.68 -13.71
N VAL A 416 12.99 -13.71 -14.21
CA VAL A 416 13.46 -14.84 -13.40
C VAL A 416 14.98 -14.90 -13.57
N THR A 417 15.72 -14.78 -12.47
CA THR A 417 17.14 -14.32 -12.53
C THR A 417 18.17 -15.33 -12.05
N LYS A 418 17.77 -16.46 -11.45
CA LYS A 418 18.71 -17.44 -10.92
C LYS A 418 18.91 -18.60 -11.90
N PRO A 419 19.99 -18.60 -12.71
CA PRO A 419 20.30 -19.74 -13.57
C PRO A 419 20.57 -20.97 -12.68
N ASN A 420 20.20 -22.16 -13.16
CA ASN A 420 20.45 -23.50 -12.60
C ASN A 420 19.28 -24.14 -11.84
N TYR A 421 18.93 -25.35 -12.28
CA TYR A 421 18.00 -26.24 -11.58
C TYR A 421 18.44 -26.53 -10.13
N PRO A 422 17.51 -26.55 -9.14
CA PRO A 422 16.06 -26.38 -9.28
C PRO A 422 15.58 -24.91 -9.25
N TYR A 423 16.49 -23.94 -9.30
CA TYR A 423 16.18 -22.52 -9.26
C TYR A 423 15.81 -21.96 -10.65
N GLY A 424 15.28 -20.73 -10.67
CA GLY A 424 15.00 -20.00 -11.90
C GLY A 424 13.96 -20.65 -12.81
N GLN A 425 12.96 -21.31 -12.22
CA GLN A 425 11.91 -21.99 -12.97
C GLN A 425 10.83 -20.99 -13.42
N TYR A 426 10.26 -21.28 -14.59
CA TYR A 426 9.07 -20.61 -15.10
C TYR A 426 8.11 -21.71 -15.57
N VAL A 427 7.22 -22.11 -14.67
CA VAL A 427 6.34 -23.27 -14.85
C VAL A 427 4.90 -22.80 -14.73
N LEU A 428 4.17 -22.87 -15.84
CA LEU A 428 2.75 -22.52 -15.91
C LEU A 428 1.93 -23.78 -16.18
N THR A 429 0.86 -23.99 -15.40
CA THR A 429 -0.14 -25.06 -15.59
C THR A 429 -1.49 -24.43 -15.94
N GLY A 430 -2.45 -25.23 -16.42
CA GLY A 430 -3.71 -24.68 -16.90
C GLY A 430 -3.60 -24.07 -18.30
N THR A 431 -4.57 -23.23 -18.66
CA THR A 431 -4.78 -22.77 -20.04
C THR A 431 -5.21 -21.29 -20.10
N ASP A 432 -5.16 -20.74 -21.32
CA ASP A 432 -5.58 -19.37 -21.65
C ASP A 432 -4.84 -18.28 -20.85
N HIS A 433 -3.57 -18.52 -20.53
CA HIS A 433 -2.70 -17.48 -19.97
C HIS A 433 -2.27 -16.49 -21.03
N PHE A 434 -2.14 -15.23 -20.62
CA PHE A 434 -1.56 -14.19 -21.46
C PHE A 434 -0.10 -13.97 -21.03
N GLU A 435 0.83 -14.14 -21.97
CA GLU A 435 2.25 -13.99 -21.71
C GLU A 435 2.88 -12.98 -22.68
N PHE A 436 3.68 -12.03 -22.16
CA PHE A 436 4.37 -11.06 -22.99
C PHE A 436 5.65 -10.53 -22.33
N GLY A 437 6.80 -10.68 -22.97
CA GLY A 437 8.04 -10.01 -22.58
C GLY A 437 8.67 -10.51 -21.28
N ASN A 438 8.33 -11.72 -20.81
CA ASN A 438 8.92 -12.28 -19.60
C ASN A 438 10.38 -12.70 -19.88
N ASN A 439 11.34 -12.21 -19.11
CA ASN A 439 12.75 -12.50 -19.27
C ASN A 439 13.19 -13.58 -18.27
N ILE A 440 13.28 -14.82 -18.76
CA ILE A 440 13.64 -16.00 -17.99
C ILE A 440 15.10 -16.32 -18.27
N ASP A 441 15.99 -15.90 -17.35
CA ASP A 441 17.43 -16.11 -17.43
C ASP A 441 18.03 -15.67 -18.79
N GLY A 442 17.60 -14.49 -19.27
CA GLY A 442 18.05 -13.90 -20.54
C GLY A 442 17.20 -14.29 -21.75
N THR A 443 16.25 -15.21 -21.60
CA THR A 443 15.34 -15.65 -22.68
C THR A 443 14.01 -14.94 -22.57
N ILE A 444 13.59 -14.24 -23.64
CA ILE A 444 12.26 -13.60 -23.70
C ILE A 444 11.19 -14.62 -24.07
N ILE A 445 10.14 -14.70 -23.23
CA ILE A 445 9.00 -15.60 -23.35
C ILE A 445 7.69 -14.79 -23.40
N PRO A 446 6.86 -14.98 -24.44
CA PRO A 446 7.13 -15.76 -25.65
C PRO A 446 8.13 -15.04 -26.58
N ALA A 447 8.78 -15.77 -27.46
CA ALA A 447 9.73 -15.18 -28.41
C ALA A 447 9.07 -14.08 -29.27
N GLY A 448 9.76 -12.96 -29.50
CA GLY A 448 9.26 -11.83 -30.29
C GLY A 448 8.40 -10.82 -29.52
N THR A 449 8.38 -10.88 -28.19
CA THR A 449 7.65 -9.94 -27.32
C THR A 449 8.59 -9.00 -26.54
N ASP A 450 9.70 -8.61 -27.15
CA ASP A 450 10.75 -7.78 -26.55
C ASP A 450 10.45 -6.27 -26.53
N ASN A 451 9.29 -5.85 -27.05
CA ASN A 451 8.83 -4.47 -27.05
C ASN A 451 7.68 -4.24 -26.05
N LEU A 452 8.02 -4.06 -24.77
CA LEU A 452 7.04 -3.72 -23.72
C LEU A 452 7.12 -2.22 -23.40
N SER A 453 6.17 -1.45 -23.92
CA SER A 453 6.05 -0.01 -23.66
C SER A 453 5.37 0.33 -22.33
N ASP A 454 4.53 -0.56 -21.81
CA ASP A 454 3.77 -0.32 -20.59
C ASP A 454 4.72 -0.16 -19.41
N SER A 455 4.57 0.96 -18.68
CA SER A 455 5.38 1.29 -17.51
C SER A 455 4.73 0.83 -16.20
N SER A 456 3.41 1.02 -16.10
CA SER A 456 2.59 0.66 -14.95
C SER A 456 1.14 0.46 -15.41
N TYR A 457 0.41 -0.44 -14.74
CA TYR A 457 -1.03 -0.62 -14.94
C TYR A 457 -1.88 0.17 -13.94
N PHE A 458 -1.29 0.76 -12.90
CA PHE A 458 -2.02 1.57 -11.91
C PHE A 458 -1.50 3.01 -11.76
N LEU A 459 -0.30 3.32 -12.25
CA LEU A 459 0.30 4.65 -12.20
C LEU A 459 0.46 5.27 -13.60
N ASN A 460 0.25 6.58 -13.68
CA ASN A 460 0.58 7.37 -14.87
C ASN A 460 2.00 7.95 -14.83
N ASN A 461 2.58 8.06 -13.63
CA ASN A 461 3.87 8.70 -13.40
C ASN A 461 4.67 7.90 -12.36
N LYS A 462 5.98 8.13 -12.36
CA LYS A 462 6.89 7.57 -11.36
C LYS A 462 6.42 7.92 -9.93
N PRO A 463 6.37 6.96 -9.00
CA PRO A 463 5.96 7.21 -7.61
C PRO A 463 6.80 8.29 -6.92
N ALA A 464 6.18 9.05 -6.01
CA ALA A 464 6.86 10.13 -5.27
C ALA A 464 8.00 9.62 -4.36
N TYR A 465 7.85 8.41 -3.80
CA TYR A 465 8.88 7.75 -2.98
C TYR A 465 10.06 7.19 -3.79
N TRP A 466 10.04 7.32 -5.12
CA TRP A 466 11.15 6.91 -6.00
C TRP A 466 12.21 8.00 -6.08
N LYS A 467 13.50 7.64 -6.06
CA LYS A 467 14.56 8.64 -6.18
C LYS A 467 14.51 9.31 -7.57
N PRO A 468 14.74 10.64 -7.68
CA PRO A 468 14.66 11.36 -8.96
C PRO A 468 15.49 10.77 -10.09
N ASN A 469 16.69 10.26 -9.78
CA ASN A 469 17.63 9.70 -10.76
C ASN A 469 17.58 8.16 -10.87
N GLN A 470 16.68 7.50 -10.13
CA GLN A 470 16.51 6.05 -10.21
C GLN A 470 15.58 5.72 -11.39
N PRO A 471 15.96 4.75 -12.26
CA PRO A 471 15.12 4.31 -13.37
C PRO A 471 13.74 3.84 -12.90
N TRP A 472 12.70 4.15 -13.67
CA TRP A 472 11.35 3.66 -13.47
C TRP A 472 10.66 3.45 -14.83
N PRO A 473 10.00 2.30 -15.05
CA PRO A 473 10.05 1.09 -14.21
C PRO A 473 11.47 0.49 -14.19
N SER A 474 11.86 -0.16 -13.10
CA SER A 474 13.22 -0.70 -12.95
C SER A 474 13.36 -2.19 -13.27
N VAL A 475 12.25 -2.93 -13.34
CA VAL A 475 12.22 -4.37 -13.62
C VAL A 475 11.54 -4.64 -14.96
N GLY A 476 12.03 -5.66 -15.65
CA GLY A 476 11.55 -6.07 -16.97
C GLY A 476 12.13 -5.23 -18.10
N ILE A 477 12.00 -5.74 -19.32
CA ILE A 477 12.48 -5.07 -20.54
C ILE A 477 11.92 -3.64 -20.68
N PRO A 478 12.69 -2.70 -21.27
CA PRO A 478 14.01 -2.87 -21.87
C PRO A 478 15.18 -2.80 -20.87
N ASN A 479 14.92 -2.81 -19.56
CA ASN A 479 16.00 -2.81 -18.57
C ASN A 479 16.84 -4.07 -18.68
N VAL A 480 18.13 -3.95 -18.37
CA VAL A 480 19.03 -5.11 -18.33
C VAL A 480 18.60 -6.02 -17.17
N LEU A 481 18.47 -7.31 -17.47
CA LEU A 481 18.07 -8.35 -16.52
C LEU A 481 18.84 -8.21 -15.20
N ASN A 482 18.13 -8.26 -14.08
CA ASN A 482 18.71 -8.26 -12.73
C ASN A 482 19.50 -7.00 -12.33
N THR A 483 19.41 -5.89 -13.07
CA THR A 483 20.17 -4.66 -12.72
C THR A 483 19.35 -3.60 -11.99
N GLY A 484 18.04 -3.55 -12.24
CA GLY A 484 17.18 -2.57 -11.59
C GLY A 484 16.99 -2.84 -10.09
N SER A 485 16.63 -1.80 -9.34
CA SER A 485 16.27 -1.90 -7.93
C SER A 485 15.01 -1.08 -7.66
N ILE A 486 14.43 -1.27 -6.48
CA ILE A 486 13.22 -0.56 -6.02
C ILE A 486 13.52 0.10 -4.66
N PRO A 487 12.82 1.19 -4.28
CA PRO A 487 13.09 1.90 -3.02
C PRO A 487 13.04 1.01 -1.77
N ALA A 488 12.13 0.04 -1.69
CA ALA A 488 12.08 -0.91 -0.57
C ALA A 488 13.35 -1.75 -0.45
N ARG A 489 13.87 -2.28 -1.56
CA ARG A 489 15.14 -3.02 -1.60
C ARG A 489 16.33 -2.13 -1.23
N ASP A 490 16.35 -0.90 -1.75
CA ASP A 490 17.42 0.05 -1.45
C ASP A 490 17.46 0.42 0.05
N ARG A 491 16.28 0.60 0.69
CA ARG A 491 16.17 0.80 2.14
C ARG A 491 16.68 -0.40 2.92
N TYR A 492 16.36 -1.62 2.48
CA TYR A 492 16.87 -2.82 3.13
C TYR A 492 18.40 -2.92 3.05
N ILE A 493 18.97 -2.71 1.86
CA ILE A 493 20.42 -2.84 1.62
C ILE A 493 21.21 -1.75 2.36
N SER A 494 20.69 -0.53 2.48
CA SER A 494 21.39 0.53 3.21
C SER A 494 21.40 0.28 4.72
N GLY A 495 20.37 -0.39 5.26
CA GLY A 495 20.26 -0.71 6.69
C GLY A 495 20.02 0.49 7.61
N GLU A 496 19.81 1.70 7.07
CA GLU A 496 19.68 2.93 7.87
C GLU A 496 18.26 3.16 8.39
N GLN A 497 17.23 2.95 7.55
CA GLN A 497 15.83 3.12 7.92
C GLN A 497 14.96 2.14 7.13
N LEU A 498 14.42 1.12 7.80
CA LEU A 498 13.64 0.05 7.16
C LEU A 498 12.19 0.46 6.90
N THR A 499 11.64 1.30 7.78
CA THR A 499 10.30 1.86 7.64
C THR A 499 10.31 3.25 7.00
N HIS A 500 9.15 3.69 6.55
CA HIS A 500 8.97 4.96 5.89
C HIS A 500 7.72 5.67 6.39
N CYS A 501 7.93 6.68 7.24
CA CYS A 501 6.88 7.39 7.96
C CYS A 501 6.33 8.58 7.14
N GLY A 502 5.03 8.62 6.91
CA GLY A 502 4.31 9.66 6.18
C GLY A 502 4.12 9.35 4.69
N PRO A 503 3.11 9.96 4.04
CA PRO A 503 2.81 9.75 2.62
C PRO A 503 3.85 10.35 1.66
N ASP A 504 4.72 11.24 2.15
CA ASP A 504 5.63 12.08 1.34
C ASP A 504 7.07 12.14 1.87
N SER A 505 7.53 11.22 2.73
CA SER A 505 8.96 11.29 3.08
C SER A 505 9.79 10.97 1.82
N THR A 506 10.51 11.94 1.31
CA THR A 506 11.66 11.62 0.47
C THR A 506 12.76 11.32 1.47
N SER A 507 13.27 10.08 1.47
CA SER A 507 14.50 9.74 2.20
C SER A 507 15.63 10.54 1.56
N THR A 508 15.84 11.76 2.06
CA THR A 508 17.03 12.53 1.71
C THR A 508 18.14 12.06 2.64
N ASN A 509 18.72 10.90 2.32
CA ASN A 509 20.02 10.52 2.84
C ASN A 509 21.01 11.54 2.31
N ILE A 510 21.39 12.53 3.13
CA ILE A 510 22.48 13.44 2.83
C ILE A 510 23.79 12.68 3.10
N LEU A 511 24.16 11.81 2.17
CA LEU A 511 25.49 11.24 2.05
C LEU A 511 26.10 11.67 0.73
N THR A 512 26.33 12.98 0.56
CA THR A 512 27.40 13.48 -0.31
C THR A 512 27.73 14.92 0.09
N PRO A 513 29.00 15.27 0.34
CA PRO A 513 29.39 16.65 0.59
C PRO A 513 29.28 17.41 -0.74
N VAL A 514 28.18 18.15 -0.90
CA VAL A 514 28.02 19.05 -2.05
C VAL A 514 29.02 20.18 -1.91
N SER A 515 29.84 20.30 -2.94
CA SER A 515 30.80 21.36 -3.22
C SER A 515 30.28 22.77 -2.86
N VAL A 516 31.08 23.43 -2.02
CA VAL A 516 31.07 24.85 -1.63
C VAL A 516 30.99 25.75 -2.88
N SER A 517 29.98 26.63 -3.10
CA SER A 517 29.83 28.05 -2.69
C SER A 517 28.77 28.73 -3.61
N PRO A 518 28.16 29.92 -3.32
CA PRO A 518 28.44 30.91 -2.27
C PRO A 518 27.63 30.69 -1.00
N ALA A 519 28.34 30.76 0.12
CA ALA A 519 27.84 30.50 1.46
C ALA A 519 26.73 31.47 1.88
N ILE A 520 25.53 30.94 2.06
CA ILE A 520 24.59 31.51 3.01
C ILE A 520 25.02 31.09 4.41
N GLU A 521 25.42 32.06 5.22
CA GLU A 521 25.77 31.90 6.62
C GLU A 521 24.59 32.39 7.48
N ILE A 522 24.20 31.59 8.47
CA ILE A 522 23.17 31.98 9.44
C ILE A 522 23.68 31.81 10.86
N TRP A 523 23.42 32.78 11.73
CA TRP A 523 23.81 32.69 13.14
C TRP A 523 23.02 33.66 14.05
N PRO A 524 22.87 33.33 15.35
CA PRO A 524 23.16 32.03 15.93
C PRO A 524 22.18 30.96 15.41
N ASN A 525 22.62 29.71 15.36
CA ASN A 525 21.79 28.56 15.06
C ASN A 525 22.19 27.43 16.02
N PRO A 526 21.46 27.21 17.13
CA PRO A 526 20.10 27.70 17.37
C PRO A 526 19.95 29.22 17.57
N ALA A 527 18.92 29.81 16.95
CA ALA A 527 18.53 31.21 17.11
C ALA A 527 17.57 31.37 18.30
N ASN A 528 17.63 32.51 18.98
CA ASN A 528 16.63 32.86 20.01
C ASN A 528 15.66 33.88 19.40
N ASP A 529 15.76 35.17 19.75
CA ASP A 529 14.91 36.22 19.17
C ASP A 529 15.48 36.85 17.89
N ILE A 530 16.77 36.67 17.61
CA ILE A 530 17.47 37.31 16.50
C ILE A 530 18.15 36.27 15.62
N LEU A 531 17.96 36.41 14.31
CA LEU A 531 18.65 35.64 13.28
C LEU A 531 19.44 36.58 12.37
N ASN A 532 20.74 36.38 12.29
CA ASN A 532 21.60 37.04 11.30
C ASN A 532 21.78 36.12 10.09
N ILE A 533 21.71 36.71 8.91
CA ILE A 533 21.83 36.02 7.63
C ILE A 533 22.80 36.80 6.78
N ARG A 534 23.81 36.12 6.24
CA ARG A 534 24.74 36.68 5.26
C ARG A 534 24.69 35.87 3.98
N PHE A 535 24.50 36.53 2.85
CA PHE A 535 24.36 35.89 1.55
C PHE A 535 24.86 36.83 0.44
N ASN A 536 25.24 36.26 -0.70
CA ASN A 536 25.62 37.03 -1.89
C ASN A 536 24.40 37.15 -2.81
N ASN A 537 24.06 38.37 -3.23
CA ASN A 537 23.00 38.63 -4.18
C ASN A 537 23.60 39.01 -5.54
N HIS A 538 23.14 38.39 -6.62
CA HIS A 538 23.72 38.60 -7.94
C HIS A 538 22.89 39.51 -8.85
N HIS A 539 21.61 39.74 -8.54
CA HIS A 539 20.72 40.71 -9.18
C HIS A 539 19.45 40.91 -8.35
N GLY A 540 18.78 42.06 -8.47
CA GLY A 540 17.46 42.32 -7.86
C GLY A 540 17.51 43.34 -6.71
N LYS A 541 16.35 43.93 -6.37
CA LYS A 541 16.24 44.97 -5.33
C LYS A 541 15.79 44.44 -3.97
N GLU A 542 15.23 43.24 -3.93
CA GLU A 542 14.74 42.59 -2.72
C GLU A 542 14.90 41.07 -2.81
N VAL A 543 14.97 40.43 -1.64
CA VAL A 543 14.83 38.98 -1.50
C VAL A 543 13.69 38.68 -0.55
N ARG A 544 13.00 37.57 -0.79
CA ARG A 544 12.00 37.03 0.11
C ARG A 544 12.65 36.04 1.05
N ILE A 545 12.52 36.27 2.35
CA ILE A 545 12.97 35.37 3.40
C ILE A 545 11.75 34.67 3.94
N THR A 546 11.77 33.35 4.01
CA THR A 546 10.61 32.53 4.36
C THR A 546 11.00 31.42 5.31
N LEU A 547 10.21 31.22 6.36
CA LEU A 547 10.29 30.09 7.26
C LEU A 547 9.17 29.12 6.96
N PHE A 548 9.53 27.87 6.69
CA PHE A 548 8.61 26.75 6.61
C PHE A 548 8.79 25.84 7.83
N SER A 549 7.72 25.19 8.27
CA SER A 549 7.83 24.03 9.14
C SER A 549 8.62 22.92 8.42
N MET A 550 9.08 21.91 9.16
CA MET A 550 9.68 20.72 8.54
C MET A 550 8.68 19.92 7.68
N THR A 551 7.38 20.19 7.81
CA THR A 551 6.31 19.64 6.97
C THR A 551 5.96 20.53 5.77
N GLY A 552 6.71 21.61 5.52
CA GLY A 552 6.53 22.50 4.36
C GLY A 552 5.44 23.57 4.53
N ILE A 553 4.81 23.69 5.70
CA ILE A 553 3.82 24.74 5.98
C ILE A 553 4.53 26.08 6.12
N LEU A 554 4.03 27.11 5.45
CA LEU A 554 4.52 28.48 5.61
C LEU A 554 4.22 28.99 7.03
N VAL A 555 5.27 29.32 7.79
CA VAL A 555 5.18 29.83 9.16
C VAL A 555 5.30 31.34 9.19
N TRP A 556 6.22 31.89 8.40
CA TRP A 556 6.50 33.32 8.37
C TRP A 556 7.23 33.68 7.08
N ASN A 557 7.04 34.90 6.57
CA ASN A 557 7.88 35.48 5.51
C ASN A 557 7.98 37.00 5.64
N GLU A 558 9.03 37.55 5.04
CA GLU A 558 9.25 38.99 4.91
C GLU A 558 10.12 39.28 3.67
N PHE A 559 9.93 40.46 3.08
CA PHE A 559 10.78 40.97 2.00
C PHE A 559 11.90 41.83 2.59
N TYR A 560 13.13 41.58 2.16
CA TYR A 560 14.31 42.29 2.62
C TYR A 560 14.99 42.99 1.45
N PRO A 561 15.22 44.33 1.52
CA PRO A 561 15.90 45.05 0.46
C PRO A 561 17.38 44.64 0.36
N VAL A 562 17.89 44.48 -0.86
CA VAL A 562 19.27 44.03 -1.10
C VAL A 562 19.98 44.88 -2.14
N THR A 563 21.31 44.79 -2.14
CA THR A 563 22.20 45.34 -3.16
C THR A 563 22.92 44.22 -3.90
N ASP A 564 23.45 44.48 -5.09
CA ASP A 564 24.32 43.52 -5.77
C ASP A 564 25.61 43.31 -4.94
N GLY A 565 25.97 42.05 -4.69
CA GLY A 565 27.09 41.66 -3.84
C GLY A 565 26.66 41.10 -2.47
N MET A 566 27.58 41.16 -1.49
CA MET A 566 27.36 40.59 -0.17
C MET A 566 26.37 41.42 0.65
N ASN A 567 25.30 40.79 1.11
CA ASN A 567 24.28 41.38 1.97
C ASN A 567 24.31 40.75 3.36
N HIS A 568 23.89 41.52 4.36
CA HIS A 568 23.70 41.08 5.73
C HIS A 568 22.32 41.54 6.20
N ALA A 569 21.48 40.60 6.61
CA ALA A 569 20.18 40.85 7.20
C ALA A 569 20.16 40.40 8.67
N THR A 570 19.66 41.26 9.55
CA THR A 570 19.35 40.90 10.94
C THR A 570 17.84 40.92 11.11
N ILE A 571 17.27 39.75 11.40
CA ILE A 571 15.83 39.53 11.50
C ILE A 571 15.47 39.35 12.98
N SER A 572 14.47 40.10 13.45
CA SER A 572 13.81 39.81 14.72
C SER A 572 12.73 38.77 14.48
N LEU A 573 12.91 37.57 15.03
CA LEU A 573 11.97 36.47 14.86
C LEU A 573 10.67 36.78 15.61
N PRO A 574 9.51 36.88 14.93
CA PRO A 574 8.28 37.30 15.59
C PRO A 574 7.75 36.23 16.54
N TYR A 575 7.05 36.64 17.60
CA TYR A 575 6.55 35.74 18.66
C TYR A 575 5.71 34.56 18.14
N ILE A 576 5.09 34.69 16.97
CA ILE A 576 4.33 33.63 16.30
C ILE A 576 5.18 32.42 15.88
N VAL A 577 6.49 32.59 15.70
CA VAL A 577 7.42 31.50 15.38
C VAL A 577 7.79 30.78 16.68
N MET A 578 7.24 29.61 16.93
CA MET A 578 7.48 28.84 18.16
C MET A 578 8.91 28.24 18.20
N PRO A 579 9.41 27.78 19.36
CA PRO A 579 10.63 26.97 19.40
C PRO A 579 10.47 25.69 18.56
N GLY A 580 11.47 25.35 17.77
CA GLY A 580 11.38 24.24 16.84
C GLY A 580 12.45 24.25 15.75
N THR A 581 12.34 23.29 14.84
CA THR A 581 13.18 23.23 13.64
C THR A 581 12.38 23.71 12.45
N TYR A 582 13.00 24.58 11.64
CA TYR A 582 12.40 25.21 10.48
C TYR A 582 13.30 25.08 9.26
N LEU A 583 12.70 25.16 8.09
CA LEU A 583 13.40 25.33 6.83
C LEU A 583 13.33 26.81 6.43
N LEU A 584 14.47 27.48 6.48
CA LEU A 584 14.65 28.85 6.03
C LEU A 584 14.93 28.86 4.52
N LYS A 585 14.07 29.51 3.74
CA LYS A 585 14.26 29.78 2.31
C LYS A 585 14.59 31.26 2.12
N ILE A 586 15.62 31.54 1.31
CA ILE A 586 15.92 32.89 0.83
C ILE A 586 15.80 32.84 -0.68
N GLU A 587 14.95 33.70 -1.23
CA GLU A 587 14.57 33.69 -2.64
C GLU A 587 14.73 35.08 -3.26
N SER A 588 15.46 35.12 -4.36
CA SER A 588 15.56 36.27 -5.28
C SER A 588 14.79 35.95 -6.56
N GLU A 589 14.71 36.90 -7.49
CA GLU A 589 14.08 36.69 -8.80
C GLU A 589 14.68 35.52 -9.62
N THR A 590 15.95 35.17 -9.36
CA THR A 590 16.68 34.20 -10.19
C THR A 590 17.22 32.98 -9.43
N HIS A 591 17.22 33.02 -8.09
CA HIS A 591 17.83 31.99 -7.25
C HIS A 591 17.04 31.79 -5.96
N SER A 592 16.96 30.55 -5.48
CA SER A 592 16.48 30.23 -4.14
C SER A 592 17.44 29.27 -3.42
N VAL A 593 17.60 29.47 -2.12
CA VAL A 593 18.49 28.65 -1.28
C VAL A 593 17.79 28.32 0.02
N PHE A 594 18.04 27.12 0.53
CA PHE A 594 17.46 26.61 1.78
C PHE A 594 18.54 26.37 2.85
N LYS A 595 18.20 26.65 4.11
CA LYS A 595 19.00 26.32 5.30
C LYS A 595 18.11 25.83 6.44
N LYS A 596 18.60 24.87 7.22
CA LYS A 596 17.94 24.43 8.46
C LYS A 596 18.19 25.45 9.57
N LEU A 597 17.13 25.89 10.23
CA LEU A 597 17.19 26.80 11.36
C LEU A 597 16.56 26.13 12.59
N CYS A 598 17.28 26.09 13.70
CA CYS A 598 16.74 25.73 15.00
C CYS A 598 16.42 27.01 15.77
N ILE A 599 15.24 27.10 16.38
CA ILE A 599 14.84 28.22 17.22
C ILE A 599 14.62 27.69 18.64
N VAL A 600 15.32 28.27 19.61
CA VAL A 600 15.25 27.96 21.04
C VAL A 600 14.98 29.27 21.77
N ARG A 601 13.73 29.49 22.19
CA ARG A 601 13.36 30.65 23.00
C ARG A 601 13.40 30.34 24.48
#